data_AF-A0A0P7AZW1-F1
#
_entry.id   AF-A0A0P7AZW1-F1
#
_cell.length_a   1.000
_cell.length_b   1.000
_cell.length_c   1.000
_cell.angle_alpha   90.00
_cell.angle_beta   90.00
_cell.angle_gamma   90.00
#
_symmetry.space_group_name_H-M   'P 1'
#
loop_
_entity.id
_entity.type
_entity.pdbx_description
1 polymer ?
#
loop_
_entity_poly.entity_id
_entity_poly.type
_entity_poly.pdbx_seq_one_letter_code
_entity_poly.pdbx_strand_id
1 'polypeptide(L)' 'MNISFTKTQEEYISKQVKSGEYQNNSEVIRDALRLHQIYRDKVIADLRAEIEKGVNSGISKRSVKDIIEAKRKSRKTA' A
#
# COMPACT_ATOMS: atom_id res chain seq x y z
N MET A 1 1.56 -28.34 -0.78
CA MET A 1 2.39 -27.46 0.07
C MET A 1 1.75 -27.45 1.44
N ASN A 2 2.47 -27.87 2.50
CA ASN A 2 1.98 -27.73 3.87
C ASN A 2 2.46 -26.39 4.43
N ILE A 3 1.54 -25.62 5.00
CA ILE A 3 1.79 -24.30 5.57
C ILE A 3 1.25 -24.35 6.99
N SER A 4 2.07 -23.95 7.96
CA SER A 4 1.64 -23.82 9.35
C SER A 4 1.22 -22.38 9.61
N PHE A 5 0.08 -22.22 10.28
CA PHE A 5 -0.46 -20.92 10.64
C PHE A 5 -0.36 -20.72 12.15
N THR A 6 -0.37 -19.46 12.58
CA THR A 6 -0.59 -19.14 13.99
C THR A 6 -2.05 -19.41 14.36
N LYS A 7 -2.32 -19.68 15.63
CA LYS A 7 -3.69 -19.95 16.12
C LYS A 7 -4.68 -18.85 15.71
N THR A 8 -4.28 -17.58 15.79
CA THR A 8 -5.09 -16.44 15.39
C THR A 8 -5.46 -16.46 13.90
N GLN A 9 -4.54 -16.89 13.03
CA GLN A 9 -4.80 -17.01 11.60
C GLN A 9 -5.74 -18.18 11.30
N GLU A 10 -5.60 -19.30 12.00
CA GLU A 10 -6.51 -20.44 11.87
C GLU A 10 -7.94 -20.07 12.28
N GLU A 11 -8.09 -19.38 13.41
CA GLU A 11 -9.38 -18.87 13.89
C GLU A 11 -10.03 -17.92 12.89
N TYR A 12 -9.24 -16.99 12.32
CA TYR A 12 -9.70 -16.10 11.27
C TYR A 12 -10.18 -16.86 10.03
N ILE A 13 -9.36 -17.78 9.49
CA ILE A 13 -9.70 -18.58 8.31
C ILE A 13 -10.98 -19.39 8.58
N SER A 14 -11.08 -20.04 9.74
CA SER A 14 -12.26 -20.81 10.13
C SER A 14 -13.51 -19.94 10.19
N LYS A 15 -13.42 -18.70 10.70
CA LYS A 15 -14.54 -17.76 10.74
C LYS A 15 -15.03 -17.36 9.35
N GLN A 16 -14.11 -17.15 8.40
CA GLN A 16 -14.44 -16.79 7.01
C GLN A 16 -15.12 -17.94 6.25
N VAL A 17 -14.74 -19.19 6.53
CA VAL A 17 -15.44 -20.34 5.93
C VAL A 17 -16.82 -20.54 6.59
N LYS A 18 -16.89 -20.40 7.92
CA LYS A 18 -18.17 -20.52 8.66
C LYS A 18 -19.20 -19.45 8.32
N SER A 19 -18.78 -18.26 7.86
CA SER A 19 -19.71 -17.23 7.39
C SER A 19 -20.38 -17.61 6.05
N GLY A 20 -19.85 -18.60 5.33
CA GLY A 20 -20.33 -19.00 4.02
C GLY A 20 -19.78 -18.16 2.86
N GLU A 21 -18.94 -17.16 3.15
CA GLU A 21 -18.28 -16.34 2.11
C GLU A 21 -17.28 -17.15 1.27
N TYR A 22 -16.69 -18.19 1.87
CA TYR A 22 -15.72 -19.07 1.22
C TYR A 22 -16.09 -20.53 1.47
N GLN A 23 -15.90 -21.40 0.47
CA GLN A 23 -16.25 -22.82 0.57
C GLN A 23 -15.19 -23.64 1.34
N ASN A 24 -13.95 -23.15 1.38
CA ASN A 24 -12.84 -23.85 2.00
C ASN A 24 -11.69 -22.89 2.38
N ASN A 25 -10.79 -23.37 3.24
CA ASN A 25 -9.64 -22.60 3.72
C ASN A 25 -8.74 -22.12 2.57
N SER A 26 -8.59 -22.93 1.51
CA SER A 26 -7.70 -22.61 0.39
C SER A 26 -8.20 -21.40 -0.42
N GLU A 27 -9.51 -21.14 -0.45
CA GLU A 27 -10.06 -19.94 -1.09
C GLU A 27 -9.70 -18.68 -0.32
N VAL A 28 -9.87 -18.70 1.01
CA VAL A 28 -9.47 -17.58 1.89
C VAL A 28 -7.99 -17.25 1.71
N ILE A 29 -7.14 -18.28 1.68
CA ILE A 29 -5.70 -18.12 1.52
C ILE A 29 -5.35 -17.56 0.14
N ARG A 30 -5.97 -18.06 -0.94
CA ARG A 30 -5.74 -17.55 -2.30
C ARG A 30 -6.15 -16.08 -2.43
N ASP A 31 -7.28 -15.71 -1.84
CA ASP A 31 -7.73 -14.31 -1.85
C ASP A 31 -6.74 -13.41 -1.11
N ALA A 32 -6.35 -13.80 0.11
CA ALA A 32 -5.38 -13.06 0.90
C ALA A 32 -4.03 -12.88 0.16
N LEU A 33 -3.55 -13.92 -0.53
CA LEU A 33 -2.33 -13.84 -1.33
C LEU A 33 -2.49 -12.93 -2.56
N ARG A 34 -3.63 -12.99 -3.25
CA ARG A 34 -3.94 -12.09 -4.37
C ARG A 34 -3.95 -10.63 -3.89
N LEU A 35 -4.61 -10.34 -2.76
CA LEU A 35 -4.62 -9.00 -2.18
C LEU A 35 -3.21 -8.55 -1.75
N HIS A 36 -2.43 -9.45 -1.14
CA HIS A 36 -1.05 -9.17 -0.75
C HIS A 36 -0.19 -8.80 -1.97
N GLN A 37 -0.29 -9.58 -3.05
CA GLN A 37 0.44 -9.33 -4.29
C GLN A 37 0.06 -7.98 -4.88
N ILE A 38 -1.25 -7.72 -5.05
CA ILE A 38 -1.73 -6.43 -5.58
C ILE A 38 -1.22 -5.27 -4.75
N TYR A 39 -1.28 -5.37 -3.41
CA TYR A 39 -0.82 -4.28 -2.55
C TYR A 39 0.69 -4.07 -2.65
N ARG A 40 1.48 -5.14 -2.62
CA ARG A 40 2.95 -5.07 -2.78
C ARG A 40 3.33 -4.46 -4.11
N ASP A 41 2.77 -4.99 -5.21
CA ASP A 41 3.11 -4.56 -6.56
C ASP A 41 2.65 -3.12 -6.79
N LYS A 42 1.44 -2.77 -6.36
CA LYS A 42 0.90 -1.40 -6.48
C LYS A 42 1.73 -0.39 -5.68
N VAL A 43 2.01 -0.65 -4.40
CA VAL A 43 2.77 0.29 -3.58
C VAL A 43 4.16 0.53 -4.14
N ILE A 44 4.83 -0.52 -4.61
CA ILE A 44 6.17 -0.40 -5.21
C ILE A 44 6.10 0.32 -6.56
N ALA A 45 5.11 0.00 -7.40
CA ALA A 45 4.92 0.65 -8.69
C ALA A 45 4.60 2.15 -8.53
N ASP A 46 3.66 2.49 -7.65
CA ASP A 46 3.28 3.87 -7.36
C ASP A 46 4.48 4.67 -6.82
N LEU A 47 5.25 4.11 -5.88
CA LEU A 47 6.46 4.74 -5.36
C LEU A 47 7.50 4.98 -6.47
N ARG A 48 7.74 3.99 -7.33
CA ARG A 48 8.67 4.13 -8.45
C ARG A 48 8.22 5.21 -9.43
N ALA A 49 6.93 5.25 -9.74
CA ALA A 49 6.37 6.26 -10.64
C ALA A 49 6.53 7.68 -10.08
N GLU A 50 6.29 7.91 -8.78
CA GLU A 50 6.49 9.22 -8.17
C GLU A 50 7.96 9.63 -8.09
N ILE A 51 8.87 8.67 -7.84
CA ILE A 51 10.32 8.93 -7.91
C ILE A 51 10.72 9.32 -9.32
N GLU A 52 10.25 8.61 -10.34
CA GLU A 52 10.55 8.90 -11.74
C GLU A 52 10.03 10.28 -12.16
N LYS A 53 8.82 10.66 -11.74
CA LYS A 53 8.31 12.03 -11.92
C LYS A 53 9.23 13.07 -11.29
N GLY A 54 9.72 12.81 -10.07
CA GLY A 54 10.67 13.68 -9.38
C GLY A 54 11.99 13.82 -10.14
N VAL A 55 12.57 12.71 -10.59
CA VAL A 55 13.81 12.70 -11.39
C VAL A 55 13.63 13.47 -12.70
N ASN A 56 12.54 13.20 -13.43
CA ASN A 56 12.23 13.85 -14.70
C ASN A 56 11.88 15.33 -14.55
N SER A 57 11.47 15.78 -13.36
CA SER A 57 11.23 17.20 -13.07
C SER A 57 12.52 18.04 -12.97
N GLY A 58 13.69 17.38 -12.90
CA GLY A 58 14.99 18.01 -12.83
C GLY A 58 15.36 18.53 -11.44
N ILE A 59 16.57 19.08 -11.32
CA ILE A 59 17.10 19.57 -10.03
C ILE A 59 16.49 20.93 -9.71
N SER A 60 15.77 20.99 -8.59
CA SER A 60 15.26 22.24 -8.04
C SER A 60 16.41 23.16 -7.60
N LYS A 61 16.37 24.43 -8.04
CA LYS A 61 17.27 25.49 -7.56
C LYS A 61 16.82 26.13 -6.25
N ARG A 62 15.65 25.73 -5.72
CA ARG A 62 15.05 26.33 -4.53
C ARG A 62 15.77 25.83 -3.28
N SER A 63 16.11 26.75 -2.39
CA SER A 63 16.54 26.43 -1.04
C SER A 63 15.35 26.03 -0.16
N VAL A 64 15.63 25.41 0.99
CA VAL A 64 14.61 25.09 2.00
C VAL A 64 13.85 26.34 2.45
N LYS A 65 14.54 27.49 2.58
CA LYS A 65 13.92 28.77 2.95
C LYS A 65 12.90 29.22 1.90
N ASP A 66 13.25 29.13 0.61
CA ASP A 66 12.35 29.50 -0.50
C ASP A 66 11.09 28.65 -0.55
N ILE A 67 11.19 27.37 -0.14
CA ILE A 67 10.06 26.45 -0.08
C ILE A 67 9.10 26.85 1.04
N ILE A 68 9.64 27.10 2.24
CA ILE A 68 8.86 27.48 3.43
C ILE A 68 8.16 28.83 3.20
N GLU A 69 8.86 29.82 2.67
CA GLU A 69 8.30 31.15 2.43
C GLU A 69 7.18 31.11 1.39
N ALA A 70 7.35 30.40 0.29
CA ALA A 70 6.30 30.24 -0.71
C ALA A 70 5.04 29.60 -0.13
N LYS A 71 5.17 28.60 0.74
CA LYS A 71 4.02 27.95 1.38
C LYS A 71 3.33 28.86 2.41
N ARG A 72 4.08 29.68 3.14
CA ARG A 72 3.53 30.69 4.06
C ARG A 72 2.75 31.78 3.33
N LYS A 73 3.25 32.23 2.17
CA LYS A 73 2.57 33.22 1.33
C LYS A 73 1.25 32.69 0.76
N SER A 74 1.24 31.47 0.21
CA SER A 74 0.00 30.89 -0.36
C SER A 74 -1.11 30.63 0.67
N ARG A 75 -0.77 30.40 1.93
CA ARG A 75 -1.74 30.27 3.03
C ARG A 75 -2.34 31.60 3.51
N LYS A 76 -1.70 32.75 3.24
CA LYS A 76 -2.21 34.07 3.63
C LYS A 76 -3.17 34.66 2.59
N THR A 77 -3.11 34.16 1.36
CA THR A 77 -3.94 34.58 0.23
C THR A 77 -5.16 33.70 -0.01
N ALA A 78 -5.34 32.63 0.79
CA ALA A 78 -6.49 31.74 0.79
C ALA A 78 -7.32 32.02 2.05
#